data_AF-A0A1Q5UPS2-F1
#
_entry.id   AF-A0A1Q5UPS2-F1
#
_cell.length_a   1.000
_cell.length_b   1.000
_cell.length_c   1.000
_cell.angle_alpha   90.00
_cell.angle_beta   90.00
_cell.angle_gamma   90.00
#
_symmetry.space_group_name_H-M   'P 1'
#
loop_
_entity.id
_entity.type
_entity.pdbx_description
1 polymer ?
#
loop_
_entity_poly.entity_id
_entity_poly.type
_entity_poly.pdbx_seq_one_letter_code
_entity_poly.pdbx_strand_id
1 'polypeptide(L)' 'MIGDVLHDRYHIVDKLGFGGYSTVWLARDSHLQRYVAVKINAAMLLRARQTFSGLYLLLFQALR' A
#
# COMPACT_ATOMS: atom_id res chain seq x y z
N MET A 1 -0.22 -9.26 -0.61
CA MET A 1 -1.44 -10.04 -0.28
C MET A 1 -1.88 -9.66 1.13
N ILE A 2 -3.08 -10.07 1.57
CA ILE A 2 -3.52 -9.81 2.95
C ILE A 2 -2.54 -10.53 3.90
N GLY A 3 -2.07 -9.83 4.92
CA GLY A 3 -1.00 -10.29 5.80
C GLY A 3 0.41 -9.87 5.36
N ASP A 4 0.59 -9.33 4.14
CA ASP A 4 1.89 -8.78 3.74
C ASP A 4 2.22 -7.53 4.56
N VAL A 5 3.50 -7.38 4.86
CA VAL A 5 4.03 -6.18 5.50
C VAL A 5 4.78 -5.38 4.46
N LEU A 6 4.25 -4.21 4.13
CA LEU A 6 4.90 -3.28 3.23
C LEU A 6 5.86 -2.41 4.05
N HIS A 7 7.14 -2.47 3.68
CA HIS A 7 8.22 -1.71 4.30
C HIS A 7 8.37 -1.97 5.82
N ASP A 8 8.10 -3.20 6.26
CA ASP A 8 8.10 -3.62 7.67
C ASP A 8 7.24 -2.75 8.61
N ARG A 9 6.31 -1.96 8.05
CA ARG A 9 5.52 -0.98 8.79
C ARG A 9 4.03 -1.06 8.50
N TYR A 10 3.65 -1.27 7.25
CA TYR A 10 2.25 -1.26 6.83
C TYR A 10 1.76 -2.68 6.64
N HIS A 11 1.00 -3.18 7.60
CA HIS A 11 0.42 -4.51 7.53
C HIS A 11 -0.86 -4.44 6.72
N ILE A 12 -0.93 -5.12 5.57
CA ILE A 12 -2.16 -5.19 4.78
C ILE A 12 -3.19 -6.02 5.53
N VAL A 13 -4.30 -5.39 5.92
CA VAL A 13 -5.40 -6.00 6.69
C VAL A 13 -6.51 -6.46 5.78
N ASP A 14 -6.90 -5.64 4.79
CA ASP A 14 -8.03 -5.94 3.91
C ASP A 14 -7.92 -5.21 2.57
N LYS A 15 -8.75 -5.58 1.59
CA LYS A 15 -8.88 -4.89 0.30
C LYS A 15 -10.11 -4.00 0.33
N LEU A 16 -9.90 -2.68 0.22
CA LEU A 16 -11.00 -1.69 0.20
C LEU A 16 -11.68 -1.59 -1.16
N GLY A 17 -10.95 -1.85 -2.26
CA GLY A 17 -11.54 -1.79 -3.59
C GLY A 17 -10.52 -1.93 -4.71
N PHE A 18 -11.00 -2.08 -5.93
CA PHE A 18 -10.15 -2.11 -7.12
C PHE A 18 -10.75 -1.25 -8.22
N GLY A 19 -9.90 -0.58 -8.98
CA GLY A 19 -10.22 0.13 -10.21
C GLY A 19 -9.31 -0.33 -11.34
N GLY A 20 -9.53 0.18 -12.56
CA GLY A 20 -8.97 -0.37 -13.81
C GLY A 20 -7.48 -0.73 -13.78
N TYR A 21 -6.64 0.06 -13.10
CA TYR A 21 -5.19 -0.23 -12.99
C TYR A 21 -4.66 -0.12 -11.55
N SER A 22 -5.52 -0.12 -10.53
CA SER A 22 -5.08 0.09 -9.15
C SER A 22 -5.98 -0.59 -8.13
N THR A 23 -5.40 -1.18 -7.09
CA THR A 23 -6.12 -1.76 -5.96
C THR A 23 -5.87 -0.93 -4.71
N VAL A 24 -6.92 -0.58 -3.98
CA VAL A 24 -6.82 0.09 -2.67
C VAL A 24 -6.96 -0.96 -1.58
N TRP A 25 -6.01 -0.96 -0.65
CA TRP A 25 -5.91 -1.86 0.49
C TRP A 25 -6.02 -1.07 1.79
N LEU A 26 -6.67 -1.65 2.78
CA LEU A 26 -6.60 -1.20 4.16
C LEU A 26 -5.31 -1.75 4.76
N ALA A 27 -4.47 -0.89 5.29
CA ALA A 27 -3.27 -1.28 6.02
C ALA A 27 -3.26 -0.69 7.43
N ARG A 28 -2.66 -1.39 8.37
CA ARG A 28 -2.37 -0.88 9.71
C ARG A 28 -0.93 -0.39 9.76
N ASP A 29 -0.75 0.87 10.10
CA ASP A 29 0.56 1.46 10.36
C ASP A 29 1.02 1.06 11.77
N SER A 30 2.09 0.28 11.87
CA SER A 30 2.63 -0.17 13.15
C SER A 30 3.28 0.93 13.98
N HIS A 31 3.73 2.03 13.36
CA HIS A 31 4.34 3.15 14.09
C HIS A 31 3.27 4.06 14.68
N LEU A 32 2.27 4.41 13.88
CA LEU A 32 1.19 5.31 14.30
C LEU A 32 -0.03 4.59 14.89
N GLN A 33 0.00 3.25 14.89
CA GLN A 33 -1.09 2.37 15.36
C GLN A 33 -2.45 2.73 14.75
N ARG A 34 -2.47 3.11 13.47
CA ARG A 34 -3.68 3.61 12.80
C ARG A 34 -3.94 2.89 11.48
N TYR A 35 -5.22 2.85 11.09
CA TYR A 35 -5.62 2.35 9.80
C TYR A 35 -5.39 3.41 8.72
N VAL A 36 -4.78 3.00 7.61
CA VAL A 36 -4.47 3.84 6.45
C VAL A 36 -4.91 3.13 5.18
N ALA A 37 -5.38 3.88 4.19
CA ALA A 37 -5.69 3.34 2.88
C ALA A 37 -4.43 3.41 1.99
N VAL A 38 -3.95 2.26 1.53
CA VAL A 38 -2.79 2.10 0.64
C VAL A 38 -3.30 1.76 -0.75
N LYS A 39 -3.14 2.70 -1.69
CA LYS A 39 -3.40 2.42 -3.10
C LYS A 39 -2.15 1.77 -3.73
N ILE A 40 -2.34 0.71 -4.50
CA ILE A 40 -1.27 -0.04 -5.16
C ILE A 40 -1.64 -0.12 -6.64
N ASN A 41 -0.84 0.50 -7.50
CA ASN A 41 -1.04 0.44 -8.94
C ASN A 41 -0.55 -0.90 -9.50
N ALA A 42 -1.21 -1.44 -10.53
CA ALA A 42 -0.81 -2.69 -11.19
C ALA A 42 0.61 -2.60 -11.77
N ALA A 43 1.00 -1.44 -12.30
CA ALA A 43 2.37 -1.16 -12.73
C ALA A 43 3.39 -1.24 -11.57
N MET A 44 2.95 -0.94 -10.35
CA MET A 44 3.76 -1.01 -9.14
C MET A 44 3.91 -2.44 -8.63
N LEU A 45 2.88 -3.28 -8.77
CA LEU A 45 2.97 -4.73 -8.54
C LEU A 45 4.00 -5.39 -9.47
N LEU A 46 4.02 -4.99 -10.75
CA LEU A 46 5.02 -5.46 -11.72
C LEU A 46 6.44 -5.00 -11.36
N ARG A 47 6.59 -3.79 -10.80
CA ARG A 47 7.89 -3.25 -10.35
C ARG A 47 8.33 -3.70 -8.96
N ALA A 48 7.42 -4.03 -8.05
CA ALA A 48 7.76 -4.42 -6.68
C ALA A 48 8.53 -5.74 -6.60
N ARG A 49 8.50 -6.55 -7.68
CA ARG A 49 9.35 -7.73 -7.84
C ARG A 49 10.83 -7.39 -8.13
N GLN A 50 11.12 -6.11 -8.43
CA GLN A 50 12.43 -5.57 -8.78
C GLN A 50 12.66 -4.33 -7.90
N THR A 51 13.01 -4.56 -6.64
CA THR A 51 13.67 -3.64 -5.68
C THR A 51 13.60 -2.14 -5.98
N PHE A 52 12.81 -1.32 -5.27
CA PHE A 52 13.17 0.11 -5.12
C PHE A 52 12.61 0.78 -3.85
N SER A 53 13.58 1.19 -3.04
CA SER A 53 13.53 2.17 -1.96
C SER A 53 13.23 3.57 -2.54
N GLY A 54 12.24 4.28 -2.01
CA GLY A 54 12.17 5.75 -2.15
C GLY A 54 10.99 6.38 -2.92
N LEU A 55 10.19 5.65 -3.70
CA LEU A 55 9.08 6.28 -4.47
C LEU A 55 7.69 6.24 -3.81
N TYR A 56 7.54 5.58 -2.66
CA TYR A 56 6.24 5.40 -2.01
C TYR A 56 5.66 6.70 -1.44
N LEU A 57 6.49 7.73 -1.19
CA LEU A 57 6.03 9.01 -0.64
C LEU A 57 5.06 9.78 -1.55
N LEU A 58 5.07 9.55 -2.86
CA LEU A 58 4.19 10.24 -3.81
C LEU A 58 2.77 9.66 -3.89
N LEU A 59 2.50 8.53 -3.21
CA LEU A 59 1.16 7.99 -3.06
C LEU A 59 0.58 8.20 -1.65
N PHE A 60 1.21 9.05 -0.83
CA PHE A 60 0.68 9.55 0.44
C PHE A 60 -0.15 10.82 0.26
N GLN A 61 -0.83 10.98 -0.88
CA GLN A 61 -2.00 11.86 -0.90
C GLN A 61 -3.10 11.10 -0.14
N ALA A 62 -2.94 11.13 1.18
CA ALA A 62 -3.99 10.85 2.14
C ALA A 62 -5.23 11.57 1.63
N LEU A 63 -6.27 10.78 1.29
CA LEU A 63 -7.60 11.33 1.25
C LEU A 63 -7.79 12.08 2.57
N ARG A 64 -7.94 13.38 2.43
CA ARG A 64 -8.43 14.26 3.47
C ARG A 64 -9.81 13.79 3.92
#